data_AF-A0A520SBK0-F1
#
_entry.id   AF-A0A520SBK0-F1
#
_cell.length_a   1.000
_cell.length_b   1.000
_cell.length_c   1.000
_cell.angle_alpha   90.00
_cell.angle_beta   90.00
_cell.angle_gamma   90.00
#
_symmetry.space_group_name_H-M   'P 1'
#
loop_
_entity.id
_entity.type
_entity.pdbx_description
1 polymer ?
#
loop_
_entity_poly.entity_id
_entity_poly.type
_entity_poly.pdbx_seq_one_letter_code
_entity_poly.pdbx_strand_id
1 'polypeptide(L)'
;DHHRSCEVYEERVNLVEDCLNVRDLDPEYYRWLPESCAYRRIHEQRPLPQWHPLRTGNREVMEKGGYAVGDWAISDRLATPDVDFIVRIKASDS
;
A
#
# COMPACT_ATOMS: atom_id res chain seq x y z
N ASP A 1 -18.52 -5.07 -3.33
CA ASP A 1 -18.00 -4.64 -2.02
C ASP A 1 -16.50 -4.88 -2.04
N HIS A 2 -15.69 -3.83 -2.12
CA HIS A 2 -14.23 -3.99 -2.25
C HIS A 2 -13.59 -3.78 -0.90
N HIS A 3 -13.63 -4.82 -0.06
CA HIS A 3 -12.96 -4.80 1.24
C HIS A 3 -11.43 -4.79 1.02
N ARG A 4 -10.86 -3.60 0.86
CA ARG A 4 -9.43 -3.34 0.59
C ARG A 4 -8.64 -3.13 1.88
N SER A 5 -8.92 -3.92 2.89
CA SER A 5 -8.20 -3.92 4.16
C SER A 5 -8.01 -5.33 4.66
N CYS A 6 -6.94 -5.53 5.43
CA CYS A 6 -6.75 -6.78 6.15
C CYS A 6 -7.81 -6.86 7.26
N GLU A 7 -8.54 -7.97 7.31
CA GLU A 7 -9.57 -8.23 8.32
C GLU A 7 -8.98 -8.50 9.71
N VAL A 8 -7.72 -8.93 9.75
CA VAL A 8 -6.97 -9.29 10.97
C VAL A 8 -5.71 -8.44 11.09
N TYR A 9 -5.80 -7.14 10.78
CA TYR A 9 -4.63 -6.27 10.65
C TYR A 9 -3.75 -6.23 11.90
N GLU A 10 -4.32 -6.37 13.09
CA GLU A 10 -3.58 -6.37 14.36
C GLU A 10 -2.72 -7.62 14.54
N GLU A 11 -3.21 -8.78 14.11
CA GLU A 11 -2.54 -10.09 14.27
C GLU A 11 -1.81 -10.55 12.99
N ARG A 12 -1.88 -9.76 11.91
CA ARG A 12 -1.43 -10.16 10.55
C ARG A 12 -0.02 -10.73 10.49
N VAL A 13 0.91 -10.21 11.28
CA VAL A 13 2.33 -10.65 11.30
C VAL A 13 2.53 -11.97 12.03
N ASN A 14 1.60 -12.35 12.91
CA ASN A 14 1.60 -13.64 13.59
C ASN A 14 0.94 -14.72 12.73
N LEU A 15 -0.02 -14.33 11.89
CA LEU A 15 -0.84 -15.24 11.09
C LEU A 15 -0.25 -15.50 9.69
N VAL A 16 0.51 -14.56 9.13
CA VAL A 16 1.09 -14.64 7.79
C VAL A 16 2.58 -14.32 7.89
N GLU A 17 3.42 -15.33 7.67
CA GLU A 17 4.88 -15.25 7.81
C GLU A 17 5.49 -14.11 6.97
N ASP A 18 5.01 -13.92 5.74
CA ASP A 18 5.49 -12.89 4.83
C ASP A 18 4.89 -11.49 5.08
N CYS A 19 3.97 -11.36 6.04
CA CYS A 19 3.37 -10.07 6.34
C CYS A 19 4.34 -9.20 7.15
N LEU A 20 4.80 -8.10 6.56
CA LEU A 20 5.74 -7.19 7.19
C LEU A 20 5.08 -6.04 7.95
N ASN A 21 5.75 -5.60 9.01
CA ASN A 21 5.48 -4.33 9.66
C ASN A 21 6.49 -3.28 9.17
N VAL A 22 6.02 -2.33 8.35
CA VAL A 22 6.89 -1.30 7.74
C VAL A 22 7.66 -0.49 8.77
N ARG A 23 7.12 -0.33 9.99
CA ARG A 23 7.79 0.41 11.07
C ARG A 23 9.03 -0.28 11.62
N ASP A 24 9.17 -1.58 11.38
CA ASP A 24 10.30 -2.37 11.87
C ASP A 24 11.44 -2.43 10.84
N LEU A 25 11.22 -1.89 9.62
CA LEU A 25 12.25 -1.79 8.60
C LEU A 25 13.25 -0.67 8.93
N ASP A 26 14.51 -0.86 8.57
CA ASP A 26 15.49 0.24 8.58
C ASP A 26 14.99 1.37 7.66
N PRO A 27 14.95 2.63 8.13
CA PRO A 27 14.55 3.78 7.32
C PRO A 27 15.31 3.93 5.99
N GLU A 28 16.54 3.41 5.88
CA GLU A 28 17.29 3.38 4.62
C GLU A 28 16.50 2.63 3.52
N TYR A 29 15.72 1.60 3.88
CA TYR A 29 14.93 0.83 2.94
C TYR A 29 13.67 1.55 2.46
N TYR A 30 13.26 2.65 3.10
CA TYR A 30 12.06 3.38 2.68
C TYR A 30 12.16 3.91 1.24
N ARG A 31 13.37 4.10 0.71
CA ARG A 31 13.59 4.47 -0.70
C ARG A 31 12.99 3.46 -1.70
N TRP A 32 12.85 2.20 -1.29
CA TRP A 32 12.27 1.12 -2.11
C TRP A 32 10.73 1.07 -2.05
N LEU A 33 10.12 1.78 -1.11
CA LEU A 33 8.67 1.91 -1.06
C LEU A 33 8.17 2.77 -2.22
N PRO A 34 6.92 2.57 -2.69
CA PRO A 34 6.32 3.40 -3.72
C PRO A 34 6.46 4.89 -3.39
N GLU A 35 6.66 5.74 -4.41
CA GLU A 35 6.83 7.18 -4.20
C GLU A 35 5.67 7.85 -3.48
N SER A 36 4.47 7.25 -3.54
CA SER A 36 3.27 7.73 -2.87
C SER A 36 3.13 7.25 -1.41
N CYS A 37 4.01 6.34 -0.96
CA CYS A 37 3.92 5.73 0.35
C CYS A 37 4.10 6.78 1.47
N ALA A 38 3.18 6.78 2.43
CA ALA A 38 3.21 7.72 3.55
C ALA A 38 4.51 7.61 4.37
N TYR A 39 4.97 6.39 4.67
CA TYR A 39 6.21 6.17 5.43
C TYR A 39 7.42 6.81 4.75
N ARG A 40 7.57 6.57 3.43
CA ARG A 40 8.64 7.17 2.62
C ARG A 40 8.53 8.68 2.56
N ARG A 41 7.36 9.23 2.21
CA ARG A 41 7.16 10.68 2.06
C ARG A 41 7.41 11.42 3.37
N ILE A 42 6.93 10.90 4.50
CA ILE A 42 7.16 11.49 5.83
C ILE A 42 8.65 11.45 6.18
N HIS A 43 9.33 10.32 5.96
CA HIS A 43 10.76 10.20 6.19
C HIS A 43 11.60 11.16 5.34
N GLU A 44 11.22 11.35 4.06
CA GLU A 44 11.85 12.29 3.13
C GLU A 44 11.42 13.76 3.35
N GLN A 45 10.61 14.06 4.37
CA GLN A 45 10.05 15.40 4.63
C GLN A 45 9.25 15.98 3.43
N ARG A 46 8.63 15.11 2.64
CA ARG A 46 7.79 15.47 1.49
C ARG A 46 6.31 15.51 1.88
N PRO A 47 5.51 16.41 1.27
CA PRO A 47 4.08 16.44 1.51
C PRO A 47 3.42 15.15 1.01
N LEU A 48 2.40 14.70 1.76
CA LEU A 48 1.52 13.62 1.30
C LEU A 48 0.67 14.11 0.11
N PRO A 49 0.33 13.25 -0.86
CA PRO A 49 -0.53 13.61 -1.98
C PRO A 49 -1.90 14.15 -1.52
N GLN A 50 -2.53 15.06 -2.27
CA GLN A 50 -3.80 15.68 -1.87
C GLN A 50 -4.94 14.68 -1.65
N TRP A 51 -4.89 13.54 -2.33
CA TRP A 51 -5.86 12.45 -2.21
C TRP A 51 -5.57 11.50 -1.03
N HIS A 52 -4.45 11.66 -0.32
CA HIS A 52 -3.98 10.69 0.66
C HIS A 52 -4.89 10.65 1.91
N PRO A 53 -5.29 9.46 2.42
CA PRO A 53 -6.23 9.34 3.55
C PRO A 53 -5.81 10.08 4.83
N LEU A 54 -4.51 10.12 5.15
CA LEU A 54 -4.00 10.89 6.29
C LEU A 54 -4.19 12.42 6.14
N ARG A 55 -4.43 12.94 4.93
CA ARG A 55 -4.76 14.35 4.69
C ARG A 55 -6.27 14.60 4.63
N THR A 56 -7.01 13.70 3.99
CA THR A 56 -8.46 13.84 3.75
C THR A 56 -9.32 13.31 4.91
N GLY A 57 -8.74 12.51 5.80
CA GLY A 57 -9.46 11.85 6.90
C GLY A 57 -10.26 10.61 6.48
N ASN A 58 -10.35 10.30 5.18
CA ASN A 58 -11.04 9.12 4.66
C ASN A 58 -10.44 8.63 3.32
N ARG A 59 -10.89 7.48 2.82
CA ARG A 59 -10.38 6.86 1.59
C ARG A 59 -11.08 7.32 0.31
N GLU A 60 -12.15 8.10 0.40
CA GLU A 60 -13.07 8.37 -0.72
C GLU A 60 -12.36 9.03 -1.91
N VAL A 61 -11.54 10.06 -1.64
CA VAL A 61 -10.79 10.78 -2.69
C VAL A 61 -9.73 9.88 -3.35
N MET A 62 -9.04 9.07 -2.55
CA MET A 62 -8.07 8.08 -3.04
C MET A 62 -8.73 7.05 -3.95
N GLU A 63 -9.88 6.53 -3.55
CA GLU A 63 -10.62 5.51 -4.29
C GLU A 63 -11.20 6.06 -5.60
N LYS A 64 -11.87 7.22 -5.55
CA LYS A 64 -12.37 7.90 -6.75
C LYS A 64 -11.25 8.29 -7.72
N GLY A 65 -10.06 8.59 -7.20
CA GLY A 65 -8.87 8.93 -7.98
C GLY A 65 -8.14 7.74 -8.61
N GLY A 66 -8.53 6.50 -8.31
CA GLY A 66 -7.86 5.29 -8.79
C GLY A 66 -6.49 5.04 -8.15
N TYR A 67 -6.26 5.58 -6.95
CA TYR A 67 -5.00 5.44 -6.20
C TYR A 67 -5.03 4.32 -5.15
N ALA A 68 -6.20 3.70 -4.95
CA ALA A 68 -6.37 2.57 -4.03
C ALA A 68 -5.85 1.27 -4.67
N VAL A 69 -5.40 0.34 -3.83
CA VAL A 69 -5.23 -1.07 -4.23
C VAL A 69 -6.57 -1.58 -4.75
N GLY A 70 -6.58 -2.29 -5.88
CA GLY A 70 -7.81 -2.57 -6.61
C GLY A 70 -7.76 -3.88 -7.38
N ASP A 71 -8.35 -3.88 -8.57
CA ASP A 71 -8.72 -5.05 -9.37
C ASP A 71 -7.56 -5.96 -9.79
N TRP A 72 -6.32 -5.50 -9.61
CA TRP A 72 -5.09 -6.25 -9.87
C TRP A 72 -4.60 -7.05 -8.66
N ALA A 73 -5.15 -6.82 -7.46
CA ALA A 73 -4.83 -7.62 -6.28
C ALA A 73 -5.69 -8.88 -6.25
N ILE A 74 -5.03 -10.04 -6.19
CA ILE A 74 -5.68 -11.34 -6.05
C ILE A 74 -5.42 -11.90 -4.66
N SER A 75 -6.34 -12.73 -4.16
CA SER A 75 -6.10 -13.49 -2.94
C SER A 75 -4.95 -14.47 -3.17
N ASP A 76 -4.06 -14.58 -2.20
CA ASP A 76 -2.95 -15.54 -2.22
C ASP A 76 -3.43 -16.99 -2.45
N ARG A 77 -4.61 -17.34 -1.91
CA ARG A 77 -5.25 -18.65 -2.15
C ARG A 77 -5.59 -18.94 -3.61
N LEU A 78 -5.69 -17.90 -4.44
CA LEU A 78 -5.99 -17.98 -5.87
C LEU A 78 -4.74 -17.74 -6.73
N ALA A 79 -3.61 -17.35 -6.11
CA ALA A 79 -2.38 -17.10 -6.82
C ALA A 79 -1.71 -18.41 -7.24
N THR A 80 -1.17 -18.42 -8.46
CA THR A 80 -0.31 -19.48 -8.97
C THR A 80 1.04 -18.82 -9.24
N PRO A 81 2.06 -19.05 -8.39
CA PRO A 81 3.31 -18.29 -8.42
C PRO A 81 4.28 -18.77 -9.51
N ASP A 82 3.81 -19.50 -10.52
CA ASP A 82 4.63 -19.99 -11.62
C ASP A 82 4.95 -18.92 -12.67
N VAL A 83 4.36 -17.73 -12.56
CA VAL A 83 4.63 -16.59 -13.44
C VAL A 83 4.70 -15.25 -12.69
N ASP A 84 5.65 -14.41 -13.08
CA ASP A 84 5.74 -13.03 -12.61
C ASP A 84 4.82 -12.12 -13.42
N PHE A 85 4.24 -11.10 -12.77
CA PHE A 85 3.39 -10.10 -13.42
C PHE A 85 3.91 -8.69 -13.18
N ILE A 86 3.90 -7.85 -14.22
CA ILE A 86 4.17 -6.41 -14.07
C ILE A 86 2.84 -5.68 -13.99
N VAL A 87 2.52 -5.15 -12.80
CA VAL A 87 1.35 -4.29 -12.58
C VAL A 87 1.75 -2.83 -12.72
N ARG A 88 1.08 -2.10 -13.62
CA ARG A 88 1.25 -0.65 -13.73
C ARG A 88 0.34 0.06 -12.74
N ILE A 89 0.93 0.53 -11.65
CA ILE A 89 0.22 1.33 -10.66
C ILE A 89 0.24 2.80 -11.11
N LYS A 90 -0.88 3.50 -10.97
CA LYS A 90 -0.97 4.94 -11.23
C LYS A 90 0.05 5.66 -10.35
N ALA A 91 0.99 6.36 -10.97
CA ALA A 91 1.95 7.18 -10.25
C ALA A 91 1.19 8.27 -9.45
N SER A 92 1.68 8.60 -8.26
CA SER A 92 1.18 9.80 -7.60
C SER A 92 1.71 11.01 -8.33
N ASP A 93 0.81 11.90 -8.71
CA ASP A 93 1.17 13.28 -9.02
C ASP A 93 1.94 13.80 -7.80
N SER A 94 3.22 14.10 -7.98
CA SER A 94 4.13 14.42 -6.88
C SER A 94 3.91 15.81 -6.33
#